data_AF-Q54I96-F1
#
_entry.id   AF-Q54I96-F1
#
_cell.length_a   1.000
_cell.length_b   1.000
_cell.length_c   1.000
_cell.angle_alpha   90.00
_cell.angle_beta   90.00
_cell.angle_gamma   90.00
#
_symmetry.space_group_name_H-M   'P 1'
#
loop_
_entity.id
_entity.type
_entity.pdbx_description
1 polymer ?
#
loop_
_entity_poly.entity_id
_entity_poly.type
_entity_poly.pdbx_seq_one_letter_code
_entity_poly.pdbx_strand_id
1 'polypeptide(L)'
;MKNKFIIILFSLLLLLCLDLMIINAEVFQDYEIKDINEIEQIHDVLEGDEWKSPYQKREDARLAQQQDEMRRLTGYATTGKLPTNVNRCTGIKCPSGYTCNHDGVCMKKCGRVWCIVSTDCEKDLFGIQFCRPPRGKKP
;
A
#
# COMPACT_ATOMS: atom_id res chain seq x y z
N MET A 1 26.58 -13.15 -81.62
CA MET A 1 26.98 -12.14 -80.60
C MET A 1 25.80 -11.56 -79.80
N LYS A 2 24.60 -11.34 -80.39
CA LYS A 2 23.43 -10.78 -79.69
C LYS A 2 23.01 -11.51 -78.40
N ASN A 3 22.95 -12.86 -78.39
CA ASN A 3 22.49 -13.59 -77.19
C ASN A 3 23.43 -13.47 -75.99
N LYS A 4 24.74 -13.39 -76.19
CA LYS A 4 25.70 -13.22 -75.09
C LYS A 4 25.51 -11.86 -74.41
N PHE A 5 25.22 -10.82 -75.19
CA PHE A 5 24.98 -9.48 -74.65
C PHE A 5 23.70 -9.43 -73.80
N ILE A 6 22.63 -10.09 -74.25
CA ILE A 6 21.37 -10.18 -73.49
C ILE A 6 21.58 -10.88 -72.15
N ILE A 7 22.33 -11.99 -72.14
CA ILE A 7 22.64 -12.73 -70.90
C ILE A 7 23.43 -11.85 -69.93
N ILE A 8 24.46 -11.15 -70.41
CA ILE A 8 25.27 -10.25 -69.57
C ILE A 8 24.42 -9.11 -68.99
N LEU A 9 23.55 -8.50 -69.80
CA LEU A 9 22.65 -7.45 -69.36
C LEU A 9 21.67 -7.94 -68.28
N PHE A 10 21.11 -9.14 -68.47
CA PHE A 10 20.19 -9.74 -67.51
C PHE A 10 20.88 -10.12 -66.21
N SER A 11 22.12 -10.65 -66.27
CA SER A 11 22.93 -10.93 -65.09
C SER A 11 23.28 -9.65 -64.30
N LEU A 12 23.63 -8.56 -64.99
CA LEU A 12 23.87 -7.26 -64.37
C LEU A 12 22.61 -6.68 -63.70
N LEU A 13 21.46 -6.80 -64.35
CA LEU A 13 20.18 -6.35 -63.80
C LEU A 13 19.81 -7.15 -62.54
N LEU A 14 20.00 -8.47 -62.55
CA LEU A 14 19.76 -9.33 -61.39
C LEU A 14 20.64 -8.96 -60.20
N LEU A 15 21.93 -8.68 -60.43
CA LEU A 15 22.85 -8.24 -59.38
C LEU A 15 22.40 -6.91 -58.77
N LEU A 16 22.05 -5.94 -59.62
CA LEU A 16 21.50 -4.64 -59.17
C LEU A 16 20.22 -4.79 -58.33
N CYS A 17 19.32 -5.70 -58.71
CA CYS A 17 18.12 -5.98 -57.92
C CYS A 17 18.44 -6.60 -56.56
N LEU A 18 19.43 -7.50 -56.49
CA LEU A 18 19.84 -8.13 -55.22
C LEU A 18 20.47 -7.10 -54.28
N ASP A 19 21.35 -6.24 -54.78
CA ASP A 19 21.96 -5.18 -53.98
C ASP A 19 20.91 -4.21 -53.43
N LEU A 20 19.91 -3.84 -54.24
CA LEU A 20 18.80 -2.98 -53.79
C LEU A 20 17.95 -3.65 -52.70
N MET A 21 17.72 -4.96 -52.80
CA MET A 21 16.97 -5.73 -51.80
C MET A 21 17.74 -5.81 -50.48
N ILE A 22 19.07 -5.98 -50.52
CA ILE A 22 19.92 -6.00 -49.33
C ILE A 22 19.88 -4.64 -48.63
N ILE A 23 20.08 -3.55 -49.37
CA ILE A 23 20.04 -2.18 -48.83
C ILE A 23 18.67 -1.89 -48.20
N ASN A 24 17.58 -2.26 -48.87
CA ASN A 24 16.23 -2.06 -48.32
C ASN A 24 15.98 -2.88 -47.04
N ALA A 25 16.52 -4.10 -46.94
CA ALA A 25 16.38 -4.94 -45.76
C ALA A 25 17.13 -4.37 -44.54
N GLU A 26 18.37 -3.89 -44.74
CA GLU A 26 19.16 -3.26 -43.68
C GLU A 26 18.48 -1.99 -43.17
N VAL A 27 18.00 -1.13 -44.08
CA VAL A 27 17.29 0.09 -43.70
C VAL A 27 16.02 -0.22 -42.92
N PHE A 28 15.23 -1.23 -43.32
CA PHE A 28 14.00 -1.59 -42.59
C PHE A 28 14.28 -2.11 -41.17
N GLN A 29 15.35 -2.88 -40.97
CA GLN A 29 15.72 -3.35 -39.63
C GLN A 29 16.12 -2.20 -38.70
N ASP A 30 16.84 -1.20 -39.21
CA ASP A 30 17.24 -0.04 -38.41
C ASP A 30 16.04 0.83 -37.99
N TYR A 31 14.99 0.92 -38.81
CA TYR A 31 13.77 1.66 -38.46
C TYR A 31 12.97 0.96 -37.34
N GLU A 32 12.77 -0.35 -37.39
CA GLU A 32 12.01 -1.06 -36.34
C GLU A 32 12.73 -1.05 -34.98
N ILE A 33 14.07 -1.12 -34.96
CA ILE A 33 14.83 -1.13 -33.70
C ILE A 33 14.81 0.25 -33.01
N LYS A 34 14.74 1.34 -33.79
CA LYS A 34 14.79 2.69 -33.22
C LYS A 34 13.49 3.09 -32.52
N ASP A 35 12.33 2.70 -33.05
CA ASP A 35 11.04 3.02 -32.44
C ASP A 35 10.84 2.29 -31.10
N ILE A 36 11.32 1.05 -30.95
CA ILE A 36 11.18 0.30 -29.70
C ILE A 36 11.98 0.96 -28.56
N ASN A 37 13.19 1.45 -28.84
CA ASN A 37 14.07 2.01 -27.82
C ASN A 37 13.61 3.40 -27.32
N GLU A 38 12.94 4.19 -28.17
CA GLU A 38 12.34 5.46 -27.75
C GLU A 38 11.07 5.26 -26.91
N ILE A 39 10.28 4.22 -27.17
CA ILE A 39 9.06 3.94 -26.41
C ILE A 39 9.38 3.49 -24.98
N GLU A 40 10.42 2.68 -24.78
CA GLU A 40 10.80 2.18 -23.44
C GLU A 40 11.25 3.32 -22.52
N GLN A 41 11.99 4.30 -23.05
CA GLN A 41 12.40 5.48 -22.27
C GLN A 41 11.22 6.37 -21.84
N ILE A 42 10.15 6.43 -22.64
CA ILE A 42 8.96 7.20 -22.27
C ILE A 42 8.21 6.50 -21.14
N HIS A 43 8.19 5.17 -21.10
CA HIS A 43 7.47 4.43 -20.07
C HIS A 43 8.08 4.60 -18.67
N ASP A 44 9.41 4.51 -18.56
CA ASP A 44 10.12 4.66 -17.27
C ASP A 44 9.93 6.06 -16.65
N VAL A 45 9.87 7.11 -17.46
CA VAL A 45 9.65 8.48 -16.97
C VAL A 45 8.23 8.68 -16.45
N LEU A 46 7.25 7.98 -17.03
CA LEU A 46 5.83 8.08 -16.63
C LEU A 46 5.50 7.26 -15.38
N GLU A 47 6.22 6.17 -15.09
CA GLU A 47 6.06 5.43 -13.82
C GLU A 47 6.79 6.08 -12.64
N GLY A 48 7.89 6.82 -12.89
CA GLY A 48 8.70 7.42 -11.83
C GLY A 48 8.00 8.51 -11.01
N ASP A 49 7.13 9.29 -11.65
CA ASP A 49 6.40 10.38 -11.02
C ASP A 49 4.92 10.03 -10.97
N GLU A 50 4.54 9.24 -9.97
CA GLU A 50 3.15 8.96 -9.60
C GLU A 50 2.44 10.30 -9.29
N TRP A 51 1.98 10.99 -10.34
CA TRP A 51 1.24 12.23 -10.22
C TRP A 51 -0.11 11.89 -9.61
N LYS A 52 -0.16 11.91 -8.29
CA LYS A 52 -1.41 11.80 -7.55
C LYS A 52 -2.16 13.10 -7.73
N SER A 53 -3.31 13.00 -8.39
CA SER A 53 -4.22 14.14 -8.53
C SER A 53 -4.48 14.79 -7.15
N PRO A 54 -4.75 16.11 -7.07
CA PRO A 54 -5.06 16.76 -5.80
C PRO A 54 -6.22 16.11 -5.03
N TYR A 55 -7.17 15.48 -5.74
CA TYR A 55 -8.25 14.69 -5.14
C TYR A 55 -7.73 13.42 -4.47
N GLN A 56 -6.83 12.69 -5.13
CA GLN A 56 -6.26 11.46 -4.59
C GLN A 56 -5.42 11.72 -3.34
N LYS A 57 -4.65 12.83 -3.30
CA LYS A 57 -3.94 13.26 -2.09
C LYS A 57 -4.87 13.56 -0.90
N ARG A 58 -6.06 14.14 -1.14
CA ARG A 58 -7.05 14.42 -0.08
C ARG A 58 -7.67 13.14 0.45
N GLU A 59 -7.97 12.19 -0.44
CA GLU A 59 -8.55 10.91 -0.05
C GLU A 59 -7.53 10.04 0.71
N ASP A 60 -6.28 9.99 0.26
CA ASP A 60 -5.16 9.36 0.97
C ASP A 60 -5.00 9.96 2.39
N ALA A 61 -5.10 11.29 2.53
CA ALA A 61 -5.02 11.96 3.83
C ALA A 61 -6.22 11.61 4.75
N ARG A 62 -7.43 11.50 4.19
CA ARG A 62 -8.64 11.11 4.92
C ARG A 62 -8.55 9.67 5.42
N LEU A 63 -8.07 8.76 4.58
CA LEU A 63 -7.83 7.35 4.92
C LEU A 63 -6.74 7.23 6.00
N ALA A 64 -5.63 7.97 5.88
CA ALA A 64 -4.57 7.99 6.88
C ALA A 64 -5.08 8.49 8.25
N GLN A 65 -5.93 9.53 8.28
CA GLN A 65 -6.56 10.01 9.51
C GLN A 65 -7.48 8.96 10.15
N GLN A 66 -8.32 8.29 9.36
CA GLN A 66 -9.17 7.21 9.86
C GLN A 66 -8.36 6.04 10.42
N GLN A 67 -7.24 5.70 9.77
CA GLN A 67 -6.34 4.66 10.26
C GLN A 67 -5.65 5.07 11.57
N ASP A 68 -5.20 6.32 11.73
CA ASP A 68 -4.63 6.80 13.00
C ASP A 68 -5.68 6.79 14.12
N GLU A 69 -6.93 7.18 13.82
CA GLU A 69 -8.02 7.14 14.78
C GLU A 69 -8.39 5.72 15.19
N MET A 70 -8.51 4.80 14.23
CA MET A 70 -8.68 3.37 14.49
C MET A 70 -7.50 2.82 15.28
N ARG A 71 -6.26 3.23 15.00
CA ARG A 71 -5.07 2.84 15.76
C ARG A 71 -5.08 3.43 17.17
N ARG A 72 -5.65 4.61 17.41
CA ARG A 72 -5.83 5.14 18.78
C ARG A 72 -6.90 4.38 19.54
N LEU A 73 -8.00 4.03 18.88
CA LEU A 73 -9.10 3.26 19.48
C LEU A 73 -8.67 1.80 19.77
N THR A 74 -7.99 1.17 18.82
CA THR A 74 -7.51 -0.23 18.90
C THR A 74 -6.12 -0.36 19.49
N GLY A 75 -5.33 0.70 19.59
CA GLY A 75 -4.01 0.68 20.23
C GLY A 75 -4.13 0.29 21.70
N TYR A 76 -5.23 0.64 22.35
CA TYR A 76 -5.57 0.13 23.67
C TYR A 76 -5.94 -1.36 23.68
N ALA A 77 -6.38 -1.92 22.55
CA ALA A 77 -6.62 -3.35 22.38
C ALA A 77 -5.36 -4.14 21.96
N THR A 78 -4.40 -3.51 21.26
CA THR A 78 -3.25 -4.22 20.63
C THR A 78 -1.90 -3.95 21.28
N THR A 79 -1.73 -2.91 22.09
CA THR A 79 -0.57 -2.89 23.00
C THR A 79 -0.82 -3.93 24.08
N GLY A 80 -0.47 -5.19 23.82
CA GLY A 80 -0.54 -6.33 24.74
C GLY A 80 0.24 -6.15 26.05
N LYS A 81 0.72 -4.93 26.33
CA LYS A 81 1.03 -4.47 27.67
C LYS A 81 -0.29 -4.16 28.39
N LEU A 82 -0.90 -5.19 28.97
CA LEU A 82 -1.85 -4.98 30.07
C LEU A 82 -1.17 -4.00 31.05
N PRO A 83 -1.86 -2.95 31.53
CA PRO A 83 -1.24 -2.03 32.47
C PRO A 83 -0.68 -2.84 33.64
N THR A 84 0.60 -2.65 33.93
CA THR A 84 1.40 -3.47 34.86
C THR A 84 0.87 -3.53 36.30
N ASN A 85 -0.24 -2.85 36.59
CA ASN A 85 -0.98 -2.89 37.84
C ASN A 85 -2.33 -3.60 37.72
N VAL A 86 -2.43 -4.61 36.84
CA VAL A 86 -3.56 -5.54 36.94
C VAL A 86 -3.39 -6.33 38.23
N ASN A 87 -4.01 -5.84 39.31
CA ASN A 87 -4.20 -6.59 40.54
C ASN A 87 -4.79 -7.94 40.15
N ARG A 88 -3.94 -8.98 40.13
CA ARG A 88 -4.37 -10.33 39.82
C ARG A 88 -5.35 -10.75 40.90
N CYS A 89 -6.64 -10.75 40.57
CA CYS A 89 -7.69 -10.95 41.55
C CYS A 89 -7.83 -12.40 42.03
N THR A 90 -7.00 -13.29 41.48
CA THR A 90 -6.81 -14.65 41.96
C THR A 90 -6.24 -14.69 43.39
N GLY A 91 -5.51 -13.66 43.83
CA GLY A 91 -4.98 -13.55 45.19
C GLY A 91 -5.63 -12.46 46.06
N ILE A 92 -6.24 -11.44 45.44
CA ILE A 92 -6.78 -10.27 46.14
C ILE A 92 -8.18 -9.99 45.61
N LYS A 93 -9.14 -9.65 46.48
CA LYS A 93 -10.48 -9.26 46.01
C LYS A 93 -10.41 -8.03 45.10
N CYS A 94 -11.23 -8.03 44.06
CA CYS A 94 -11.40 -6.84 43.23
C CYS A 94 -12.01 -5.67 44.04
N PRO A 95 -11.69 -4.41 43.68
CA PRO A 95 -12.37 -3.26 44.25
C PRO A 95 -13.87 -3.32 43.98
N SER A 96 -14.66 -2.62 44.81
CA SER A 96 -16.12 -2.64 44.72
C SER A 96 -16.63 -2.27 43.33
N GLY A 97 -17.56 -3.07 42.80
CA GLY A 97 -18.14 -2.91 41.47
C GLY A 97 -17.34 -3.52 40.31
N TYR A 98 -16.20 -4.18 40.57
CA TYR A 98 -15.44 -4.94 39.57
C TYR A 98 -15.60 -6.45 39.82
N THR A 99 -15.67 -7.23 38.73
CA THR A 99 -15.70 -8.68 38.71
C THR A 99 -14.38 -9.25 38.22
N CYS A 100 -13.90 -10.30 38.86
CA CYS A 100 -12.69 -11.02 38.44
C CYS A 100 -13.02 -11.91 37.24
N ASN A 101 -12.31 -11.73 36.12
CA ASN A 101 -12.43 -12.62 34.96
C ASN A 101 -11.57 -13.90 35.15
N HIS A 102 -11.67 -14.85 34.22
CA HIS A 102 -10.90 -16.10 34.27
C HIS A 102 -9.38 -15.89 34.16
N ASP A 103 -8.94 -14.76 33.59
CA ASP A 103 -7.52 -14.40 33.48
C ASP A 103 -6.97 -13.71 34.73
N GLY A 104 -7.79 -13.55 35.78
CA GLY A 104 -7.42 -12.86 37.01
C GLY A 104 -7.40 -11.34 36.88
N VAL A 105 -8.12 -10.77 35.93
CA VAL A 105 -8.24 -9.32 35.70
C VAL A 105 -9.55 -8.81 36.31
N CYS A 106 -9.46 -7.76 37.12
CA CYS A 106 -10.65 -7.05 37.61
C CYS A 106 -11.25 -6.17 36.50
N MET A 107 -12.47 -6.50 36.08
CA MET A 107 -13.21 -5.77 35.04
C MET A 107 -14.56 -5.27 35.56
N LYS A 108 -15.01 -4.12 35.08
CA LYS A 108 -16.33 -3.53 35.37
C LYS A 108 -17.08 -3.30 34.06
N LYS A 109 -18.38 -3.62 34.07
CA LYS A 109 -19.23 -3.39 32.90
C LYS A 109 -19.43 -1.89 32.66
N CYS A 110 -19.19 -1.45 31.43
CA CYS A 110 -19.38 -0.10 30.93
C CYS A 110 -20.21 -0.20 29.63
N GLY A 111 -21.52 -0.32 29.77
CA GLY A 111 -22.43 -0.47 28.64
C GLY A 111 -22.24 -1.82 27.95
N ARG A 112 -21.73 -1.80 26.71
CA ARG A 112 -21.43 -3.01 25.93
C ARG A 112 -19.97 -3.47 26.04
N VAL A 113 -19.11 -2.68 26.69
CA VAL A 113 -17.70 -3.01 26.88
C VAL A 113 -17.39 -3.31 28.35
N TRP A 114 -16.24 -3.92 28.59
CA TRP A 114 -15.71 -4.21 29.92
C TRP A 114 -14.43 -3.40 30.15
N CYS A 115 -14.40 -2.61 31.22
CA CYS A 115 -13.28 -1.75 31.57
C CYS A 115 -12.46 -2.36 32.70
N ILE A 116 -11.14 -2.33 32.56
CA ILE A 116 -10.22 -2.79 33.61
C ILE A 116 -10.08 -1.76 34.72
N VAL A 117 -9.64 -2.20 35.90
CA VAL A 117 -9.21 -1.29 36.97
C VAL A 117 -8.19 -0.30 36.41
N SER A 118 -8.27 0.97 36.82
CA SER A 118 -7.51 2.12 36.29
C SER A 118 -7.98 2.69 34.95
N THR A 119 -9.17 2.32 34.47
CA THR A 119 -9.84 3.02 33.37
C THR A 119 -11.19 3.55 33.80
N ASP A 120 -11.57 4.70 33.26
CA ASP A 120 -12.86 5.35 33.48
C ASP A 120 -13.84 4.98 32.36
N CYS A 121 -15.10 4.79 32.73
CA CYS A 121 -16.18 4.55 31.78
C CYS A 121 -16.69 5.90 31.26
N GLU A 122 -16.33 6.25 30.02
CA GLU A 122 -16.77 7.48 29.35
C GLU A 122 -17.78 7.17 28.25
N LYS A 123 -18.48 8.21 27.78
CA LYS A 123 -19.37 8.16 26.60
C LYS A 123 -18.81 9.08 25.53
N ASP A 124 -18.88 8.66 24.27
CA ASP A 124 -18.56 9.51 23.15
C ASP A 124 -19.74 10.44 22.79
N LEU A 125 -19.56 11.25 21.74
CA LEU A 125 -20.58 12.16 21.22
C LEU A 125 -21.85 11.42 20.74
N PHE A 126 -21.77 10.12 20.46
CA PHE A 126 -22.88 9.27 20.01
C PHE A 126 -23.50 8.48 21.16
N GLY A 127 -23.06 8.68 22.41
CA GLY A 127 -23.53 7.96 23.59
C GLY A 127 -22.99 6.54 23.73
N ILE A 128 -22.03 6.14 22.88
CA ILE A 128 -21.36 4.84 22.95
C ILE A 128 -20.38 4.86 24.12
N GLN A 129 -20.47 3.84 24.97
CA GLN A 129 -19.66 3.72 26.17
C GLN A 129 -18.31 3.06 25.85
N PHE A 130 -17.22 3.66 26.32
CA PHE A 130 -15.86 3.16 26.12
C PHE A 130 -15.00 3.37 27.37
N CYS A 131 -13.87 2.66 27.45
CA CYS A 131 -12.94 2.73 28.57
C CYS A 131 -11.80 3.68 28.24
N ARG A 132 -11.59 4.72 29.06
CA ARG A 132 -10.52 5.70 28.87
C ARG A 132 -9.53 5.65 30.03
N PRO A 133 -8.21 5.72 29.78
CA PRO A 133 -7.25 5.94 30.86
C PRO A 133 -7.49 7.30 31.53
N PRO A 134 -7.29 7.42 32.86
CA PRO A 134 -7.45 8.67 33.57
C PRO A 134 -6.49 9.72 33.01
N ARG A 135 -7.02 10.87 32.63
CA ARG A 135 -6.23 12.01 32.15
C ARG A 135 -5.37 12.51 33.32
N GLY A 136 -4.04 12.46 33.18
CA GLY A 136 -3.12 13.12 34.12
C GLY A 136 -2.23 12.22 34.96
N LYS A 137 -2.24 10.89 34.79
CA LYS A 137 -1.17 10.04 35.31
C LYS A 137 -0.12 9.81 34.22
N LYS A 138 0.83 10.73 34.08
CA LYS A 138 2.15 10.35 33.55
C LYS A 138 2.76 9.34 34.54
N PRO A 139 3.46 8.31 34.06
CA PRO A 139 4.23 7.41 34.91
C PRO A 139 5.27 8.17 35.74
#